data_AF-A0A5C4XPG5-F1
#
_entry.id   AF-A0A5C4XPG5-F1
#
_cell.length_a   1.000
_cell.length_b   1.000
_cell.length_c   1.000
_cell.angle_alpha   90.00
_cell.angle_beta   90.00
_cell.angle_gamma   90.00
#
_symmetry.space_group_name_H-M   'P 1'
#
loop_
_entity.id
_entity.type
_entity.pdbx_description
1 polymer ?
#
loop_
_entity_poly.entity_id
_entity_poly.type
_entity_poly.pdbx_seq_one_letter_code
_entity_poly.pdbx_strand_id
1 'polypeptide(L)'
;MKINKNNAGSGPNYWAVIGGATIASLLMVESAFAQSTGSGAFAPLQAAVQMIVDFITGPFGRLLAIIAVISLGFMAFMGRLSWFFAGGVILGIGLVFGAPTIVDEMIAAVG
;
A
#
# COMPACT_ATOMS: atom_id res chain seq x y z
N MET A 1 -0.49 -45.69 37.75
CA MET A 1 0.05 -44.32 37.96
C MET A 1 -0.60 -43.41 36.92
N LYS A 2 -1.59 -42.60 37.30
CA LYS A 2 -2.32 -41.72 36.37
C LYS A 2 -1.55 -40.41 36.21
N ILE A 3 -0.91 -40.19 35.07
CA ILE A 3 -0.37 -38.87 34.75
C ILE A 3 -1.51 -38.02 34.19
N ASN A 4 -1.95 -37.09 35.02
CA ASN A 4 -2.90 -36.03 34.70
C ASN A 4 -2.33 -35.13 33.59
N LYS A 5 -2.82 -35.27 32.35
CA LYS A 5 -2.45 -34.43 31.21
C LYS A 5 -3.20 -33.08 31.16
N ASN A 6 -3.95 -32.71 32.21
CA ASN A 6 -4.78 -31.51 32.21
C ASN A 6 -4.10 -30.28 32.83
N ASN A 7 -2.79 -30.33 33.13
CA ASN A 7 -2.07 -29.23 33.80
C ASN A 7 -0.64 -29.00 33.28
N ALA A 8 -0.41 -29.13 31.97
CA ALA A 8 0.86 -28.71 31.37
C ALA A 8 0.72 -27.30 30.75
N GLY A 9 0.95 -26.28 31.58
CA GLY A 9 1.40 -24.96 31.12
C GLY A 9 0.34 -23.87 31.00
N SER A 10 -0.07 -23.29 32.13
CA SER A 10 -0.72 -21.97 32.21
C SER A 10 0.30 -20.84 32.04
N GLY A 11 0.98 -20.79 30.90
CA GLY A 11 1.84 -19.67 30.51
C GLY A 11 1.61 -19.38 29.02
N PRO A 12 1.65 -18.11 28.57
CA PRO A 12 1.27 -17.75 27.21
C PRO A 12 2.08 -18.57 26.21
N ASN A 13 1.42 -19.54 25.59
CA ASN A 13 2.01 -20.49 24.67
C ASN A 13 2.44 -19.74 23.40
N TYR A 14 3.67 -19.20 23.38
CA TYR A 14 4.24 -18.45 22.26
C TYR A 14 4.15 -19.23 20.94
N TRP A 15 4.23 -20.56 20.98
CA TRP A 15 4.03 -21.44 19.83
C TRP A 15 2.59 -21.46 19.32
N ALA A 16 1.60 -21.37 20.21
CA ALA A 16 0.19 -21.26 19.83
C ALA A 16 -0.16 -19.84 19.35
N VAL A 17 0.48 -18.80 19.91
CA VAL A 17 0.30 -17.41 19.46
C VAL A 17 0.98 -17.19 18.10
N ILE A 18 2.19 -17.69 17.89
CA ILE A 18 2.88 -17.63 16.59
C ILE A 18 2.17 -18.50 15.56
N GLY A 19 1.78 -19.74 15.92
CA GLY A 19 1.01 -20.61 15.04
C GLY A 19 -0.39 -20.05 14.72
N GLY A 20 -1.06 -19.44 15.69
CA GLY A 20 -2.32 -18.74 15.49
C GLY A 20 -2.18 -17.48 14.63
N ALA A 21 -1.08 -16.73 14.79
CA ALA A 21 -0.79 -15.53 14.00
C ALA A 21 -0.44 -15.87 12.54
N THR A 22 0.30 -16.95 12.29
CA THR A 22 0.58 -17.40 10.92
C THR A 22 -0.66 -17.94 10.23
N ILE A 23 -1.50 -18.70 10.93
CA ILE A 23 -2.80 -19.16 10.39
C ILE A 23 -3.75 -17.97 10.17
N ALA A 24 -3.78 -16.99 11.07
CA ALA A 24 -4.57 -15.77 10.89
C ALA A 24 -4.09 -14.94 9.68
N SER A 25 -2.77 -14.86 9.45
CA SER A 25 -2.25 -14.20 8.25
C SER A 25 -2.66 -14.93 6.97
N LEU A 26 -2.71 -16.26 6.98
CA LEU A 26 -3.16 -17.08 5.83
C LEU A 26 -4.66 -16.97 5.57
N LEU A 27 -5.48 -16.80 6.62
CA LEU A 27 -6.93 -16.55 6.49
C LEU A 27 -7.26 -15.14 5.98
N MET A 28 -6.28 -14.22 5.94
CA MET A 28 -6.40 -12.90 5.33
C MET A 28 -5.86 -12.85 3.89
N VAL A 29 -5.28 -13.94 3.36
CA VAL A 29 -4.81 -14.04 1.96
C VAL A 29 -5.93 -14.50 1.01
N GLU A 30 -7.17 -14.06 1.22
CA GLU A 30 -8.29 -14.37 0.30
C GLU A 30 -8.98 -13.09 -0.22
N SER A 31 -8.73 -11.91 0.36
CA SER A 31 -9.44 -10.68 -0.05
C SER A 31 -8.83 -9.95 -1.25
N ALA A 32 -7.87 -10.55 -1.98
CA ALA A 32 -7.18 -9.88 -3.08
C ALA A 32 -7.79 -10.13 -4.49
N PHE A 33 -8.83 -10.99 -4.65
CA PHE A 33 -9.36 -11.30 -5.99
C PHE A 33 -10.88 -11.48 -6.15
N ALA A 34 -11.75 -11.28 -5.14
CA ALA A 34 -13.13 -11.81 -5.24
C ALA A 34 -14.33 -10.92 -4.86
N GLN A 35 -14.18 -9.62 -4.57
CA GLN A 35 -15.35 -8.72 -4.40
C GLN A 35 -15.55 -7.79 -5.59
N SER A 36 -15.61 -8.36 -6.80
CA SER A 36 -16.35 -7.76 -7.91
C SER A 36 -17.86 -7.99 -7.71
N THR A 37 -18.43 -7.49 -6.61
CA THR A 37 -19.89 -7.42 -6.41
C THR A 37 -20.37 -6.07 -6.89
N GLY A 38 -20.34 -5.88 -8.21
CA GLY A 38 -20.89 -4.73 -8.91
C GLY A 38 -21.47 -5.20 -10.22
N SER A 39 -22.75 -5.55 -10.22
CA SER A 39 -23.52 -5.91 -11.41
C SER A 39 -23.74 -4.68 -12.29
N GLY A 40 -22.87 -4.50 -13.30
CA GLY A 40 -23.05 -3.52 -14.37
C GLY A 40 -21.94 -3.71 -15.42
N ALA A 41 -22.26 -3.57 -16.71
CA ALA A 41 -21.27 -3.72 -17.79
C ALA A 41 -20.07 -2.75 -17.70
N PHE A 42 -20.18 -1.72 -16.84
CA PHE A 42 -19.12 -0.74 -16.53
C PHE A 42 -18.38 -1.02 -15.21
N ALA A 43 -18.82 -1.98 -14.41
CA ALA A 43 -18.15 -2.36 -13.16
C ALA A 43 -16.74 -2.94 -13.35
N PRO A 44 -16.45 -3.77 -14.38
CA PRO A 44 -15.08 -4.21 -14.63
C PRO A 44 -14.19 -3.06 -15.12
N LEU A 45 -14.76 -2.09 -15.85
CA LEU A 45 -14.01 -0.93 -16.33
C LEU A 45 -13.62 -0.01 -15.17
N GLN A 46 -14.56 0.28 -14.26
CA GLN A 46 -14.30 1.07 -13.06
C GLN A 46 -13.28 0.38 -12.14
N ALA A 47 -13.42 -0.93 -11.94
CA ALA A 47 -12.47 -1.73 -11.15
C ALA A 47 -11.07 -1.79 -11.81
N ALA A 48 -11.00 -1.89 -13.13
CA ALA A 48 -9.73 -1.88 -13.85
C ALA A 48 -9.00 -0.54 -13.69
N VAL A 49 -9.71 0.58 -13.81
CA VAL A 49 -9.12 1.92 -13.61
C VAL A 49 -8.71 2.15 -12.15
N GLN A 50 -9.51 1.70 -11.18
CA GLN A 50 -9.15 1.75 -9.77
C GLN A 50 -7.90 0.92 -9.46
N MET A 51 -7.79 -0.29 -10.01
CA MET A 51 -6.56 -1.09 -9.85
C MET A 51 -5.32 -0.40 -10.43
N ILE A 52 -5.45 0.32 -11.55
CA ILE A 52 -4.33 1.08 -12.13
C ILE A 52 -3.95 2.25 -11.23
N VAL A 53 -4.93 2.99 -10.70
CA VAL A 53 -4.69 4.10 -9.78
C VAL A 53 -4.08 3.60 -8.47
N ASP A 54 -4.56 2.49 -7.93
CA ASP A 54 -4.02 1.86 -6.73
C ASP A 54 -2.62 1.30 -6.94
N PHE A 55 -2.32 0.78 -8.14
CA PHE A 55 -0.99 0.33 -8.49
C PHE A 55 0.01 1.49 -8.59
N ILE A 56 -0.39 2.61 -9.21
CA ILE A 56 0.43 3.81 -9.36
C ILE A 56 0.58 4.57 -8.03
N THR A 57 -0.46 4.66 -7.23
CA THR A 57 -0.44 5.42 -5.96
C THR A 57 0.00 4.55 -4.78
N GLY A 58 -0.01 3.23 -4.96
CA GLY A 58 0.35 2.25 -3.96
C GLY A 58 1.86 2.03 -3.80
N PRO A 59 2.26 0.89 -3.20
CA PRO A 59 3.66 0.60 -2.86
C PRO A 59 4.59 0.59 -4.07
N PHE A 60 4.09 0.16 -5.23
CA PHE A 60 4.88 0.07 -6.45
C PHE A 60 5.28 1.45 -6.99
N GLY A 61 4.32 2.38 -7.11
CA GLY A 61 4.65 3.75 -7.54
C GLY A 61 5.55 4.47 -6.55
N ARG A 62 5.39 4.22 -5.25
CA ARG A 62 6.32 4.74 -4.22
C ARG A 62 7.75 4.26 -4.46
N LEU A 63 7.95 2.98 -4.81
CA LEU A 63 9.28 2.45 -5.14
C LEU A 63 9.87 3.15 -6.37
N LEU A 64 9.08 3.37 -7.42
CA LEU A 64 9.52 4.12 -8.61
C LEU A 64 9.89 5.57 -8.28
N ALA A 65 9.09 6.24 -7.45
CA ALA A 65 9.38 7.61 -7.02
C ALA A 65 10.68 7.69 -6.23
N ILE A 66 10.96 6.72 -5.35
CA ILE A 66 12.21 6.66 -4.59
C ILE A 66 13.42 6.54 -5.54
N ILE A 67 13.34 5.71 -6.58
CA ILE A 67 14.42 5.56 -7.58
C ILE A 67 14.66 6.89 -8.33
N ALA A 68 13.60 7.62 -8.68
CA ALA A 68 13.70 8.93 -9.32
C ALA A 68 14.32 10.01 -8.40
N VAL A 69 14.05 9.96 -7.08
CA VAL A 69 14.69 10.86 -6.11
C VAL A 69 16.17 10.51 -5.92
N ILE A 70 16.52 9.23 -5.93
CA ILE A 70 17.90 8.77 -5.84
C ILE A 70 18.72 9.27 -7.04
N SER A 71 18.16 9.24 -8.25
CA SER A 71 18.84 9.78 -9.44
C SER A 71 19.04 11.30 -9.37
N LEU A 72 18.08 12.03 -8.81
CA LEU A 72 18.23 13.46 -8.50
C LEU A 72 19.38 13.71 -7.50
N GLY A 73 19.55 12.84 -6.51
CA GLY A 73 20.67 12.89 -5.56
C GLY A 73 22.03 12.75 -6.24
N PHE A 74 22.15 11.87 -7.24
CA PHE A 74 23.36 11.77 -8.05
C PHE A 74 23.60 13.01 -8.91
N MET A 75 22.54 13.58 -9.51
CA MET A 75 22.62 14.82 -10.28
C MET A 75 23.00 16.03 -9.40
N ALA A 76 22.63 15.99 -8.12
CA ALA A 76 22.98 17.01 -7.14
C ALA A 76 24.47 17.08 -6.84
N PHE A 77 25.16 15.94 -6.81
CA PHE A 77 26.60 15.89 -6.56
C PHE A 77 27.46 16.43 -7.71
N MET A 78 26.93 16.57 -8.92
CA MET A 78 27.62 17.17 -10.06
C MET A 78 27.63 18.72 -10.02
N GLY A 79 27.20 19.33 -8.91
CA GLY A 79 27.35 20.76 -8.65
C GLY A 79 26.49 21.69 -9.52
N ARG A 80 25.63 21.14 -10.40
CA ARG A 80 24.68 21.88 -11.24
C ARG A 80 23.21 21.61 -10.88
N LEU A 81 22.90 21.37 -9.61
CA LEU A 81 21.52 21.22 -9.19
C LEU A 81 20.80 22.56 -9.28
N SER A 82 19.98 22.75 -10.31
CA SER A 82 19.10 23.91 -10.33
C SER A 82 18.04 23.69 -9.24
N TRP A 83 17.89 24.68 -8.36
CA TRP A 83 16.87 24.68 -7.31
C TRP A 83 15.46 24.50 -7.91
N PHE A 84 15.27 24.96 -9.15
CA PHE A 84 14.05 24.73 -9.93
C PHE A 84 13.83 23.27 -10.33
N PHE A 85 14.89 22.52 -10.70
CA PHE A 85 14.77 21.11 -11.03
C PHE A 85 14.52 20.26 -9.78
N ALA A 86 15.22 20.56 -8.69
CA ALA A 86 14.97 19.91 -7.41
C ALA A 86 13.55 20.17 -6.88
N GLY A 87 13.11 21.44 -6.91
CA GLY A 87 11.75 21.81 -6.54
C GLY A 87 10.68 21.17 -7.44
N GLY A 88 10.92 21.12 -8.75
CA GLY A 88 10.00 20.49 -9.71
C GLY A 88 9.79 19.00 -9.47
N VAL A 89 10.86 18.24 -9.18
CA VAL A 89 10.76 16.80 -8.89
C VAL A 89 10.02 16.54 -7.57
N ILE A 90 10.33 17.30 -6.52
CA ILE A 90 9.66 17.15 -5.21
C ILE A 90 8.17 17.49 -5.32
N LEU A 91 7.83 18.57 -6.02
CA LEU A 91 6.46 18.99 -6.22
C LEU A 91 5.67 18.00 -7.10
N GLY A 92 6.31 17.45 -8.14
CA GLY A 92 5.71 16.42 -8.99
C GLY A 92 5.38 15.14 -8.21
N ILE A 93 6.30 14.66 -7.37
CA ILE A 93 6.07 13.49 -6.52
C ILE A 93 4.94 13.76 -5.51
N GLY A 94 4.93 14.94 -4.89
CA GLY A 94 3.87 15.36 -3.98
C GLY A 94 2.49 15.37 -4.65
N LEU A 95 2.40 15.85 -5.90
CA LEU A 95 1.16 15.84 -6.67
C LEU A 95 0.72 14.43 -7.07
N VAL A 96 1.64 13.55 -7.49
CA VAL A 96 1.28 12.17 -7.89
C VAL A 96 0.68 11.39 -6.72
N PHE A 97 1.25 11.48 -5.53
CA PHE A 97 0.74 10.76 -4.35
C PHE A 97 -0.39 11.48 -3.61
N GLY A 98 -0.51 12.81 -3.75
CA GLY A 98 -1.60 13.60 -3.17
C GLY A 98 -2.85 13.69 -4.06
N ALA A 99 -2.77 13.26 -5.31
CA ALA A 99 -3.87 13.35 -6.28
C ALA A 99 -5.21 12.76 -5.79
N PRO A 100 -5.26 11.57 -5.15
CA PRO A 100 -6.55 10.99 -4.75
C PRO A 100 -7.31 11.90 -3.78
N THR A 101 -6.62 12.35 -2.72
CA THR A 101 -7.21 13.24 -1.71
C THR A 101 -7.63 14.60 -2.28
N ILE A 102 -6.89 15.14 -3.24
CA ILE A 102 -7.25 16.42 -3.88
C ILE A 102 -8.53 16.26 -4.70
N VAL A 103 -8.63 15.18 -5.47
CA VAL A 103 -9.80 14.90 -6.31
C VAL A 103 -11.02 14.60 -5.43
N ASP A 104 -10.85 13.85 -4.33
CA ASP A 104 -11.93 13.51 -3.40
C ASP A 104 -12.55 14.76 -2.75
N GLU A 105 -11.71 15.70 -2.28
CA GLU A 105 -12.17 16.97 -1.69
C GLU A 105 -12.87 17.87 -2.73
N MET A 106 -12.39 17.88 -3.98
CA MET A 106 -13.05 18.62 -5.06
C MET A 106 -14.44 18.05 -5.39
N ILE A 107 -14.60 16.73 -5.36
CA ILE A 107 -15.91 16.08 -5.55
C ILE A 107 -16.83 16.42 -4.36
N ALA A 108 -16.31 16.34 -3.13
CA ALA A 108 -17.08 16.64 -1.92
C ALA A 108 -17.54 18.11 -1.82
N ALA A 109 -16.75 19.05 -2.35
CA ALA A 109 -17.09 20.48 -2.34
C ALA A 109 -18.11 20.88 -3.43
N VAL A 110 -18.27 20.07 -4.47
CA VAL A 110 -19.19 20.33 -5.60
C VAL A 110 -20.47 19.49 -5.51
N GLY A 111 -20.45 18.42 -4.70
CA GLY A 111 -21.58 17.52 -4.42
C GLY A 111 -22.56 18.02 -3.38
#